data_AF-F0EZN6-F1
#
_entry.id   AF-F0EZN6-F1
#
_cell.length_a   1.000
_cell.length_b   1.000
_cell.length_c   1.000
_cell.angle_alpha   90.00
_cell.angle_beta   90.00
_cell.angle_gamma   90.00
#
_symmetry.space_group_name_H-M   'P 1'
#
loop_
_entity.id
_entity.type
_entity.pdbx_description
1 polymer ?
#
loop_
_entity_poly.entity_id
_entity_poly.type
_entity_poly.pdbx_seq_one_letter_code
_entity_poly.pdbx_strand_id
1 'polypeptide(L)'
;MLTIEDLHTQNLLLLEAVSGSRAYGLATPESDTDIKGVFYLPKSMFYGMEYVPQISNETNDIVYYELGRFIELLLQSNPNTLELLASPPDCVRYRSPLMDAFKTEW
;
A
#
# COMPACT_ATOMS: atom_id res chain seq x y z
N MET A 1 -19.25 -0.57 -1.99
CA MET A 1 -18.08 -0.61 -1.10
C MET A 1 -16.86 -0.62 -2.00
N LEU A 2 -15.85 0.22 -1.73
CA LEU A 2 -14.64 0.29 -2.54
C LEU A 2 -13.85 -1.03 -2.43
N THR A 3 -13.44 -1.60 -3.55
CA THR A 3 -12.72 -2.88 -3.64
C THR A 3 -11.28 -2.69 -4.12
N ILE A 4 -10.45 -3.74 -4.03
CA ILE A 4 -9.09 -3.71 -4.60
C ILE A 4 -9.15 -3.55 -6.12
N GLU A 5 -10.09 -4.22 -6.81
CA GLU A 5 -10.25 -4.10 -8.26
C GLU A 5 -10.59 -2.65 -8.69
N ASP A 6 -11.39 -1.94 -7.90
CA ASP A 6 -11.68 -0.52 -8.12
C ASP A 6 -10.40 0.34 -8.07
N LEU A 7 -9.43 0.02 -7.21
CA LEU A 7 -8.19 0.78 -7.09
C LEU A 7 -7.38 0.74 -8.39
N HIS A 8 -7.31 -0.41 -9.04
CA HIS A 8 -6.61 -0.60 -10.31
C HIS A 8 -7.39 0.00 -11.48
N THR A 9 -8.68 -0.29 -11.58
CA THR A 9 -9.51 0.13 -12.72
C THR A 9 -9.75 1.64 -12.76
N GLN A 10 -9.78 2.30 -11.60
CA GLN A 10 -9.95 3.75 -11.48
C GLN A 10 -8.61 4.51 -11.32
N ASN A 11 -7.47 3.80 -11.40
CA ASN A 11 -6.12 4.36 -11.29
C ASN A 11 -5.90 5.18 -10.01
N LEU A 12 -6.27 4.60 -8.86
CA LEU A 12 -6.24 5.23 -7.54
C LEU A 12 -4.98 4.93 -6.73
N LEU A 13 -4.06 4.14 -7.28
CA LEU A 13 -2.84 3.72 -6.61
C LEU A 13 -1.79 4.82 -6.58
N LEU A 14 -1.01 4.85 -5.50
CA LEU A 14 0.18 5.67 -5.32
C LEU A 14 1.43 4.81 -5.14
N LEU A 15 1.29 3.65 -4.52
CA LEU A 15 2.38 2.70 -4.30
C LEU A 15 1.80 1.29 -4.28
N GLU A 16 2.52 0.34 -4.87
CA GLU A 16 2.26 -1.09 -4.74
C GLU A 16 3.61 -1.81 -4.72
N ALA A 17 3.81 -2.66 -3.72
CA ALA A 17 5.01 -3.46 -3.59
C ALA A 17 4.67 -4.85 -3.06
N VAL A 18 5.51 -5.81 -3.45
CA VAL A 18 5.57 -7.12 -2.79
C VAL A 18 6.22 -6.91 -1.42
N SER A 19 5.61 -7.45 -0.37
CA SER A 19 6.13 -7.44 1.00
C SER A 19 6.35 -8.88 1.47
N GLY A 20 6.68 -9.08 2.74
CA GLY A 20 6.76 -10.40 3.36
C GLY A 20 8.00 -11.20 2.97
N SER A 21 7.95 -12.52 3.16
CA SER A 21 9.11 -13.41 3.01
C SER A 21 9.74 -13.34 1.61
N ARG A 22 8.95 -13.05 0.58
CA ARG A 22 9.42 -12.88 -0.80
C ARG A 22 10.26 -11.63 -0.98
N ALA A 23 9.92 -10.53 -0.31
CA ALA A 23 10.71 -9.29 -0.37
C ALA A 23 12.09 -9.44 0.27
N TYR A 24 12.24 -10.40 1.20
CA TYR A 24 13.49 -10.64 1.94
C TYR A 24 14.23 -11.91 1.51
N GLY A 25 13.80 -12.58 0.42
CA GLY A 25 14.45 -13.81 -0.06
C GLY A 25 14.32 -15.01 0.89
N LEU A 26 13.36 -14.98 1.81
CA LEU A 26 13.06 -16.03 2.79
C LEU A 26 11.94 -16.97 2.34
N ALA A 27 11.43 -16.77 1.12
CA ALA A 27 10.29 -17.50 0.59
C ALA A 27 10.61 -18.97 0.27
N THR A 28 9.71 -19.85 0.67
CA THR A 28 9.63 -21.25 0.23
C THR A 28 8.69 -21.37 -0.98
N PRO A 29 8.66 -22.51 -1.69
CA PRO A 29 7.73 -22.73 -2.80
C PRO A 29 6.25 -22.58 -2.42
N GLU A 30 5.92 -22.78 -1.15
CA GLU A 30 4.58 -22.64 -0.56
C GLU A 30 4.28 -21.24 -0.02
N SER A 31 5.25 -20.31 -0.09
CA SER A 31 5.05 -18.96 0.45
C SER A 31 4.09 -18.16 -0.42
N ASP A 32 2.99 -17.72 0.20
CA ASP A 32 2.04 -16.78 -0.38
C ASP A 32 2.73 -15.44 -0.72
N THR A 33 2.11 -14.67 -1.61
CA THR A 33 2.65 -13.37 -2.03
C THR A 33 1.91 -12.25 -1.32
N ASP A 34 2.56 -11.67 -0.32
CA ASP A 34 2.06 -10.47 0.34
C ASP A 34 2.19 -9.26 -0.57
N ILE A 35 1.10 -8.54 -0.77
CA ILE A 35 1.08 -7.27 -1.52
C ILE A 35 0.61 -6.19 -0.56
N LYS A 36 1.39 -5.13 -0.46
CA LYS A 36 0.99 -3.93 0.27
C LYS A 36 1.04 -2.72 -0.65
N GLY A 37 0.13 -1.79 -0.45
CA GLY A 37 0.09 -0.57 -1.25
C GLY A 37 -0.55 0.61 -0.56
N VAL A 38 -0.50 1.73 -1.27
CA VAL A 38 -1.09 3.01 -0.85
C VAL A 38 -2.01 3.49 -1.98
N PHE A 39 -3.22 3.90 -1.62
CA PHE A 39 -4.19 4.48 -2.55
C PHE A 39 -4.71 5.83 -2.03
N TYR A 40 -5.39 6.58 -2.89
CA TYR A 40 -6.15 7.77 -2.49
C TYR A 40 -7.65 7.56 -2.75
N LEU A 41 -8.50 8.19 -1.93
CA LEU A 41 -9.94 8.01 -2.07
C LEU A 41 -10.48 8.51 -3.42
N PRO A 42 -11.44 7.79 -4.03
CA PRO A 42 -12.20 8.31 -5.16
C PRO A 42 -12.84 9.65 -4.80
N LYS A 43 -12.88 10.58 -5.76
CA LYS A 43 -13.46 11.92 -5.58
C LYS A 43 -14.89 11.88 -5.03
N SER A 44 -15.71 10.95 -5.51
CA SER A 44 -17.09 10.78 -5.04
C SER A 44 -17.18 10.48 -3.56
N MET A 45 -16.32 9.60 -3.03
CA MET A 45 -16.27 9.25 -1.61
C MET A 45 -15.70 10.41 -0.78
N PHE A 46 -14.61 11.02 -1.26
CA PHE A 46 -13.98 12.16 -0.60
C PHE A 46 -14.96 13.34 -0.43
N TYR A 47 -15.68 13.72 -1.50
CA TYR A 47 -16.69 14.76 -1.44
C TYR A 47 -18.00 14.31 -0.75
N GLY A 48 -18.27 13.01 -0.74
CA GLY A 48 -19.39 12.38 -0.04
C GLY A 48 -19.19 12.25 1.47
N MET A 49 -18.02 12.65 2.00
CA MET A 49 -17.63 12.47 3.40
C MET A 49 -17.60 10.99 3.84
N GLU A 50 -17.34 10.09 2.89
CA GLU A 50 -17.12 8.68 3.15
C GLU A 50 -15.62 8.41 3.25
N TYR A 51 -15.21 7.67 4.28
CA TYR A 51 -13.81 7.37 4.54
C TYR A 51 -13.59 5.86 4.66
N VAL A 52 -12.64 5.35 3.89
CA VAL A 52 -12.19 3.95 3.92
C VAL A 52 -10.70 3.96 4.21
N PRO A 53 -10.25 3.67 5.44
CA PRO A 53 -8.85 3.80 5.83
C PRO A 53 -7.95 2.72 5.22
N GLN A 54 -8.51 1.55 4.94
CA GLN A 54 -7.81 0.43 4.34
C GLN A 54 -8.78 -0.50 3.62
N ILE A 55 -8.26 -1.26 2.65
CA ILE A 55 -8.97 -2.35 1.97
C ILE A 55 -8.05 -3.56 1.98
N SER A 56 -8.59 -4.74 2.28
CA SER A 56 -7.86 -6.00 2.19
C SER A 56 -8.68 -7.07 1.46
N ASN A 57 -7.99 -8.09 0.94
CA ASN A 57 -8.64 -9.31 0.50
C ASN A 57 -9.05 -10.17 1.71
N GLU A 58 -9.77 -11.27 1.46
CA GLU A 58 -10.31 -12.14 2.52
C GLU A 58 -9.23 -12.73 3.43
N THR A 59 -8.04 -13.00 2.90
CA THR A 59 -6.92 -13.60 3.64
C THR A 59 -6.01 -12.56 4.31
N ASN A 60 -6.15 -11.28 3.98
CA ASN A 60 -5.27 -10.17 4.37
C ASN A 60 -3.82 -10.26 3.86
N ASP A 61 -3.57 -11.06 2.84
CA ASP A 61 -2.27 -11.09 2.14
C ASP A 61 -2.11 -9.88 1.21
N ILE A 62 -3.24 -9.29 0.78
CA ILE A 62 -3.26 -8.09 -0.06
C ILE A 62 -3.93 -6.97 0.72
N VAL A 63 -3.16 -5.93 1.05
CA VAL A 63 -3.62 -4.80 1.88
C VAL A 63 -3.23 -3.47 1.25
N TYR A 64 -4.21 -2.58 1.08
CA TYR A 64 -3.98 -1.21 0.63
C TYR A 64 -4.41 -0.23 1.70
N TYR A 65 -3.53 0.72 2.03
CA TYR A 65 -3.80 1.81 2.97
C TYR A 65 -4.21 3.07 2.21
N GLU A 66 -5.22 3.77 2.69
CA GLU A 66 -5.52 5.11 2.21
C GLU A 66 -4.36 6.06 2.58
N LEU A 67 -4.05 7.06 1.75
CA LEU A 67 -2.90 7.94 1.91
C LEU A 67 -2.84 8.62 3.29
N GLY A 68 -3.96 9.15 3.78
CA GLY A 68 -4.07 9.71 5.13
C GLY A 68 -3.76 8.67 6.20
N ARG A 69 -4.36 7.47 6.10
CA ARG A 69 -4.05 6.36 7.01
C ARG A 69 -2.58 5.94 6.98
N PHE A 70 -1.99 5.90 5.79
CA PHE A 70 -0.57 5.59 5.62
C PHE A 70 0.32 6.61 6.33
N ILE A 71 0.01 7.91 6.19
CA ILE A 71 0.72 8.99 6.88
C ILE A 71 0.58 8.86 8.40
N GLU A 72 -0.62 8.59 8.92
CA GLU A 72 -0.82 8.36 10.37
C GLU A 72 0.08 7.25 10.92
N LEU A 73 0.19 6.14 10.18
CA LEU A 73 1.01 4.99 10.57
C LEU A 73 2.50 5.30 10.49
N LEU A 74 2.95 6.05 9.48
CA LEU A 74 4.33 6.53 9.40
C LEU A 74 4.68 7.44 10.59
N LEU A 75 3.79 8.35 10.98
CA LEU A 75 3.99 9.23 12.15
C LEU A 75 4.11 8.43 13.46
N GLN A 76 3.49 7.24 13.51
CA GLN A 76 3.59 6.33 14.65
C GLN A 76 4.80 5.39 14.56
N SER A 77 5.68 5.57 13.59
CA SER A 77 6.82 4.67 13.33
C SER A 77 6.39 3.21 13.13
N ASN A 78 5.24 2.98 12.50
CA ASN A 78 4.75 1.63 12.27
C ASN A 78 5.70 0.88 11.30
N PRO A 79 6.24 -0.29 11.70
CA PRO A 79 7.29 -0.96 10.95
C PRO A 79 6.81 -1.44 9.57
N ASN A 80 5.56 -1.88 9.44
CA ASN A 80 5.01 -2.35 8.16
C ASN A 80 4.95 -1.22 7.13
N THR A 81 4.53 -0.02 7.54
CA THR A 81 4.46 1.13 6.62
C THR A 81 5.82 1.72 6.31
N LEU A 82 6.76 1.66 7.26
CA LEU A 82 8.15 2.06 7.00
C LEU A 82 8.82 1.11 6.00
N GLU A 83 8.61 -0.20 6.14
CA GLU A 83 9.07 -1.20 5.17
C GLU A 83 8.44 -0.98 3.79
N LEU A 84 7.12 -0.72 3.74
CA LEU A 84 6.44 -0.43 2.48
C LEU A 84 7.03 0.83 1.81
N LEU A 85 7.26 1.89 2.58
CA LEU A 85 7.84 3.13 2.05
C LEU A 85 9.25 2.91 1.48
N ALA A 86 10.05 2.11 2.20
CA ALA A 86 11.43 1.78 1.88
C ALA A 86 11.58 0.45 1.11
N SER A 87 10.52 0.02 0.41
CA SER A 87 10.54 -1.25 -0.32
C SER A 87 11.67 -1.28 -1.37
N PRO A 88 12.40 -2.41 -1.48
CA PRO A 88 13.45 -2.58 -2.48
C PRO A 88 12.91 -2.35 -3.92
N PRO A 89 13.71 -1.76 -4.85
CA PRO A 89 13.24 -1.47 -6.19
C PRO A 89 12.70 -2.67 -6.98
N ASP A 90 13.24 -3.87 -6.74
CA ASP A 90 12.81 -5.13 -7.35
C ASP A 90 11.49 -5.67 -6.77
N CYS A 91 11.07 -5.17 -5.61
CA CYS A 91 9.78 -5.47 -4.99
C CYS A 91 8.68 -4.46 -5.36
N VAL A 92 9.05 -3.27 -5.85
CA VAL A 92 8.09 -2.22 -6.23
C VAL A 92 7.45 -2.55 -7.58
N ARG A 93 6.12 -2.73 -7.58
CA ARG A 93 5.32 -2.99 -8.78
C ARG A 93 4.82 -1.70 -9.41
N TYR A 94 4.50 -0.72 -8.59
CA TYR A 94 4.06 0.61 -9.02
C TYR A 94 4.47 1.67 -7.99
N ARG A 95 4.93 2.84 -8.45
CA ARG A 95 5.21 4.00 -7.62
C ARG A 95 4.87 5.28 -8.38
N SER A 96 3.90 6.04 -7.86
CA SER A 96 3.59 7.39 -8.34
C SER A 96 4.71 8.35 -7.96
N PRO A 97 5.09 9.32 -8.81
CA PRO A 97 6.06 10.37 -8.47
C PRO A 97 5.69 11.17 -7.21
N LEU A 98 4.41 11.18 -6.82
CA LEU A 98 3.97 11.80 -5.57
C LEU A 98 4.60 11.14 -4.34
N MET A 99 4.96 9.85 -4.43
CA MET A 99 5.61 9.12 -3.35
C MET A 99 7.08 9.54 -3.13
N ASP A 100 7.68 10.29 -4.05
CA ASP A 100 9.05 10.79 -3.90
C ASP A 100 9.14 11.98 -2.94
N ALA A 101 7.99 12.56 -2.58
CA ALA A 101 7.90 13.54 -1.49
C ALA A 101 8.23 12.92 -0.11
N PHE A 102 8.07 11.60 0.03
CA PHE A 102 8.41 10.87 1.25
C PHE A 102 9.88 10.44 1.20
N LYS A 103 10.73 11.22 1.86
CA LYS A 103 12.16 10.91 1.97
C LYS A 103 12.39 9.85 3.04
N THR A 104 13.17 8.84 2.71
CA THR A 104 13.57 7.74 3.62
C THR A 104 14.93 7.96 4.27
N GLU A 105 15.59 9.08 3.94
CA GLU A 105 16.88 9.50 4.49
C GLU A 105 16.66 10.15 5.87
N TRP A 106 17.32 9.61 6.90
CA TRP A 106 17.32 10.12 8.28
C TRP A 106 18.66 10.79 8.60
#